data_AF-A0A7K3Z023-F1
#
_entry.id   AF-A0A7K3Z023-F1
#
_cell.length_a   1.000
_cell.length_b   1.000
_cell.length_c   1.000
_cell.angle_alpha   90.00
_cell.angle_beta   90.00
_cell.angle_gamma   90.00
#
_symmetry.space_group_name_H-M   'P 1'
#
loop_
_entity.id
_entity.type
_entity.pdbx_description
1 polymer ?
#
loop_
_entity_poly.entity_id
_entity_poly.type
_entity_poly.pdbx_seq_one_letter_code
_entity_poly.pdbx_strand_id
1 'polypeptide(L)'
;MQAEDVSLSGRPAVSGRLFMRLSMKNPVPEPSHVSPAPDSPATGCGPDTLPANLTLEQLIDLTDEMEHLNELVLLHLEKEGGFTCTEAYFSVVQPVLDLLEAEIRFHYHAALSRDEMKAIICEWIDGEICRLQ
;
A
#
# COMPACT_ATOMS: atom_id res chain seq x y z
N MET A 1 -24.76 6.57 66.38
CA MET A 1 -25.76 7.13 65.45
C MET A 1 -25.31 6.69 64.07
N GLN A 2 -25.87 5.62 63.48
CA GLN A 2 -27.19 5.57 62.80
C GLN A 2 -27.28 6.69 61.76
N ALA A 3 -27.65 6.49 60.49
CA ALA A 3 -28.31 5.39 59.79
C ALA A 3 -27.90 5.49 58.29
N GLU A 4 -27.71 4.40 57.55
CA GLU A 4 -28.70 3.82 56.61
C GLU A 4 -29.20 4.82 55.54
N ASP A 5 -28.97 4.53 54.26
CA ASP A 5 -30.10 4.32 53.35
C ASP A 5 -29.70 3.53 52.11
N VAL A 6 -30.42 2.43 51.94
CA VAL A 6 -30.50 1.56 50.79
C VAL A 6 -31.46 2.20 49.80
N SER A 7 -31.07 2.36 48.54
CA SER A 7 -32.04 2.53 47.45
C SER A 7 -31.85 1.45 46.39
N LEU A 8 -32.64 0.40 46.57
CA LEU A 8 -33.12 -0.54 45.56
C LEU A 8 -34.07 0.17 44.59
N SER A 9 -33.88 -0.01 43.29
CA SER A 9 -34.95 0.04 42.29
C SER A 9 -34.40 -0.60 41.01
N GLY A 10 -34.84 -1.78 40.54
CA GLY A 10 -36.22 -2.11 40.21
C GLY A 10 -36.50 -1.57 38.79
N ARG A 11 -36.86 -2.32 37.74
CA ARG A 11 -37.54 -3.62 37.58
C ARG A 11 -37.39 -4.06 36.09
N PRO A 12 -37.85 -5.27 35.73
CA PRO A 12 -37.54 -5.96 34.47
C PRO A 12 -38.69 -5.92 33.43
N ALA A 13 -38.45 -6.62 32.31
CA ALA A 13 -39.41 -7.26 31.38
C ALA A 13 -39.81 -6.49 30.11
N VAL A 14 -39.60 -7.15 28.95
CA VAL A 14 -40.60 -7.58 27.94
C VAL A 14 -39.81 -8.00 26.70
N SER A 15 -39.75 -9.29 26.36
CA SER A 15 -40.78 -10.06 25.67
C SER A 15 -40.97 -9.63 24.22
N GLY A 16 -40.74 -10.56 23.29
CA GLY A 16 -41.57 -10.61 22.09
C GLY A 16 -40.85 -10.83 20.77
N ARG A 17 -41.04 -12.05 20.26
CA ARG A 17 -41.24 -12.42 18.84
C ARG A 17 -39.97 -12.49 17.97
N LEU A 18 -39.49 -13.68 17.63
CA LEU A 18 -40.09 -14.66 16.69
C LEU A 18 -40.18 -14.09 15.27
N PHE A 19 -39.14 -14.34 14.49
CA PHE A 19 -39.29 -14.64 13.07
C PHE A 19 -38.43 -15.86 12.72
N MET A 20 -39.13 -16.98 12.62
CA MET A 20 -38.75 -18.10 11.77
C MET A 20 -38.83 -17.67 10.29
N ARG A 21 -38.15 -18.47 9.44
CA ARG A 21 -38.27 -18.62 7.99
C ARG A 21 -37.45 -17.59 7.18
N LEU A 22 -36.61 -17.98 6.23
CA LEU A 22 -36.76 -19.07 5.26
C LEU A 22 -35.40 -19.71 4.92
N SER A 23 -35.25 -21.01 5.23
CA SER A 23 -34.54 -21.91 4.31
C SER A 23 -35.39 -22.04 3.06
N MET A 24 -34.92 -21.53 1.94
CA MET A 24 -35.44 -21.86 0.61
C MET A 24 -34.28 -22.12 -0.35
N LYS A 25 -33.99 -23.40 -0.42
CA LYS A 25 -33.42 -24.19 -1.51
C LYS A 25 -33.69 -23.63 -2.91
N ASN A 26 -32.63 -23.56 -3.72
CA ASN A 26 -32.71 -23.90 -5.14
C ASN A 26 -31.34 -24.42 -5.64
N PRO A 27 -31.17 -25.72 -5.85
CA PRO A 27 -30.15 -26.26 -6.76
C PRO A 27 -30.71 -26.25 -8.19
N VAL A 28 -29.83 -26.52 -9.16
CA VAL A 28 -30.06 -26.95 -10.57
C VAL A 28 -29.80 -25.86 -11.62
N PRO A 29 -29.20 -26.15 -12.81
CA PRO A 29 -28.37 -27.29 -13.21
C PRO A 29 -27.02 -26.89 -13.89
N GLU A 30 -26.07 -27.82 -13.94
CA GLU A 30 -25.09 -27.89 -15.03
C GLU A 30 -25.80 -27.95 -16.39
N PRO A 31 -25.23 -27.33 -17.42
CA PRO A 31 -25.03 -28.13 -18.62
C PRO A 31 -23.59 -28.06 -19.09
N SER A 32 -23.06 -29.25 -19.33
CA SER A 32 -21.81 -29.56 -19.99
C SER A 32 -21.58 -28.69 -21.23
N HIS A 33 -20.39 -28.09 -21.34
CA HIS A 33 -19.83 -27.79 -22.65
C HIS A 33 -18.34 -28.13 -22.67
N VAL A 34 -18.07 -29.13 -23.50
CA VAL A 34 -16.75 -29.57 -23.96
C VAL A 34 -16.02 -28.41 -24.64
N SER A 35 -14.69 -28.43 -24.49
CA SER A 35 -13.65 -27.44 -24.82
C SER A 35 -13.73 -26.76 -26.21
N PRO A 36 -13.00 -25.64 -26.42
CA PRO A 36 -11.60 -25.75 -26.83
C PRO A 36 -10.64 -24.84 -26.05
N ALA A 37 -9.35 -25.15 -26.18
CA ALA A 37 -8.20 -24.57 -25.49
C ALA A 37 -8.15 -23.03 -25.44
N PRO A 38 -7.55 -22.43 -24.39
CA PRO A 38 -6.78 -21.22 -24.58
C PRO A 38 -5.43 -21.63 -25.21
N ASP A 39 -5.37 -21.51 -26.53
CA ASP A 39 -4.12 -21.17 -27.20
C ASP A 39 -3.53 -19.93 -26.52
N SER A 40 -2.23 -19.98 -26.26
CA SER A 40 -1.34 -18.98 -25.66
C SER A 40 -1.73 -17.49 -25.89
N PRO A 41 -1.36 -16.61 -24.95
CA PRO A 41 -0.03 -16.02 -25.09
C PRO A 41 0.83 -16.27 -23.84
N ALA A 42 1.54 -17.40 -23.84
CA ALA A 42 2.89 -17.41 -23.28
C ALA A 42 3.81 -16.63 -24.24
N THR A 43 3.68 -15.31 -24.32
CA THR A 43 4.62 -14.42 -25.04
C THR A 43 4.40 -12.97 -24.57
N GLY A 44 5.22 -12.37 -23.72
CA GLY A 44 6.37 -12.87 -23.00
C GLY A 44 6.54 -12.03 -21.73
N CYS A 45 6.61 -12.69 -20.58
CA CYS A 45 7.46 -12.16 -19.52
C CYS A 45 8.88 -12.37 -20.03
N GLY A 46 9.48 -11.32 -20.60
CA GLY A 46 10.92 -11.26 -20.56
C GLY A 46 11.35 -11.40 -19.08
N PRO A 47 12.52 -12.00 -18.78
CA PRO A 47 13.02 -12.07 -17.42
C PRO A 47 13.22 -10.69 -16.77
N ASP A 48 13.03 -9.61 -17.54
CA ASP A 48 13.30 -8.23 -17.17
C ASP A 48 12.05 -7.38 -16.90
N THR A 49 10.84 -7.89 -17.19
CA THR A 49 9.62 -7.08 -17.04
C THR A 49 9.19 -7.04 -15.57
N LEU A 50 8.99 -5.83 -15.02
CA LEU A 50 8.60 -5.67 -13.62
C LEU A 50 7.21 -6.25 -13.34
N PRO A 51 7.03 -7.01 -12.25
CA PRO A 51 5.70 -7.49 -11.86
C PRO A 51 4.78 -6.31 -11.52
N ALA A 52 3.50 -6.48 -11.84
CA ALA A 52 2.46 -5.49 -11.56
C ALA A 52 2.21 -5.34 -10.05
N ASN A 53 1.95 -4.10 -9.61
CA ASN A 53 1.56 -3.75 -8.22
C ASN A 53 2.67 -3.92 -7.16
N LEU A 54 3.92 -3.62 -7.52
CA LEU A 54 4.99 -3.50 -6.52
C LEU A 54 4.82 -2.23 -5.67
N THR A 55 5.19 -2.30 -4.40
CA THR A 55 5.27 -1.13 -3.51
C THR A 55 6.55 -0.32 -3.78
N LEU A 56 6.57 0.94 -3.34
CA LEU A 56 7.77 1.79 -3.43
C LEU A 56 9.01 1.09 -2.83
N GLU A 57 8.87 0.52 -1.63
CA GLU A 57 9.94 -0.22 -0.95
C GLU A 57 10.45 -1.39 -1.80
N GLN A 58 9.56 -2.18 -2.40
CA GLN A 58 9.93 -3.29 -3.26
C GLN A 58 10.62 -2.82 -4.55
N LEU A 59 10.21 -1.67 -5.11
CA LEU A 59 10.83 -1.12 -6.31
C LEU A 59 12.24 -0.59 -6.03
N ILE A 60 12.44 0.08 -4.89
CA ILE A 60 13.76 0.56 -4.46
C ILE A 60 14.68 -0.64 -4.17
N ASP A 61 14.19 -1.66 -3.46
CA ASP A 61 14.96 -2.88 -3.17
C ASP A 61 15.35 -3.62 -4.45
N LEU A 62 14.44 -3.71 -5.44
CA LEU A 62 14.72 -4.35 -6.73
C LEU A 62 15.73 -3.59 -7.60
N THR A 63 15.83 -2.28 -7.44
CA THR A 63 16.70 -1.39 -8.22
C THR A 63 18.03 -1.11 -7.53
N ASP A 64 18.17 -1.51 -6.26
CA ASP A 64 19.34 -1.29 -5.41
C ASP A 64 19.61 0.21 -5.14
N GLU A 65 18.56 1.04 -5.19
CA GLU A 65 18.65 2.51 -5.09
C GLU A 65 18.45 3.04 -3.65
N MET A 66 18.47 2.15 -2.66
CA MET A 66 18.27 2.51 -1.25
C MET A 66 19.35 3.47 -0.74
N GLU A 67 20.61 3.30 -1.19
CA GLU A 67 21.73 4.14 -0.79
C GLU A 67 21.57 5.58 -1.32
N HIS A 68 21.18 5.75 -2.59
CA HIS A 68 20.93 7.06 -3.19
C HIS A 68 19.73 7.77 -2.54
N LEU A 69 18.66 7.03 -2.23
CA LEU A 69 17.52 7.60 -1.51
C LEU A 69 17.92 8.08 -0.11
N ASN A 70 18.79 7.33 0.58
CA ASN A 70 19.31 7.74 1.89
C ASN A 70 20.16 9.01 1.79
N GLU A 71 20.94 9.19 0.73
CA GLU A 71 21.68 10.45 0.47
C GLU A 71 20.73 11.64 0.29
N LEU A 72 19.68 11.49 -0.52
CA LEU A 72 18.67 12.52 -0.71
C LEU A 72 17.99 12.91 0.61
N VAL A 73 17.64 11.91 1.42
CA VAL A 73 17.06 12.13 2.75
C VAL A 73 18.02 12.90 3.64
N LEU A 74 19.30 12.54 3.68
CA LEU A 74 20.31 13.25 4.47
C LEU A 74 20.45 14.72 4.06
N LEU A 75 20.48 15.00 2.75
CA LEU A 75 20.55 16.38 2.24
C LEU A 75 19.32 17.21 2.63
N HIS A 76 18.13 16.61 2.57
CA HIS A 76 16.92 17.28 3.05
C HIS A 76 16.97 17.59 4.54
N LEU A 77 17.50 16.66 5.35
CA LEU A 77 17.68 16.89 6.79
C LEU A 77 18.72 17.98 7.07
N GLU A 78 19.83 18.01 6.34
CA GLU A 78 20.85 19.07 6.47
C GLU A 78 20.27 20.44 6.11
N LYS A 79 19.47 20.53 5.05
CA LYS A 79 18.81 21.77 4.62
C LYS A 79 17.85 22.32 5.67
N GLU A 80 17.13 21.46 6.38
CA GLU A 80 16.20 21.83 7.45
C GLU A 80 16.92 22.16 8.78
N GLY A 81 18.26 22.07 8.84
CA GLY A 81 19.05 22.37 10.03
C GLY A 81 19.19 21.20 11.00
N GLY A 82 18.96 19.97 10.53
CA GLY A 82 18.97 18.75 11.33
C GLY A 82 17.62 18.45 12.00
N PHE A 83 17.56 17.34 12.75
CA PHE A 83 16.35 16.93 13.46
C PHE A 83 16.63 16.69 14.94
N THR A 84 15.65 17.04 15.77
CA THR A 84 15.72 16.89 17.23
C THR A 84 14.92 15.69 17.73
N CYS A 85 14.00 15.15 16.92
CA CYS A 85 13.08 14.07 17.27
C CYS A 85 12.70 13.24 16.04
N THR A 86 12.27 11.99 16.25
CA THR A 86 11.81 11.06 15.19
C THR A 86 10.59 11.58 14.42
N GLU A 87 9.71 12.34 15.07
CA GLU A 87 8.54 12.93 14.41
C GLU A 87 8.93 14.00 13.37
N ALA A 88 9.98 14.77 13.66
CA ALA A 88 10.53 15.73 12.72
C ALA A 88 11.20 15.03 11.52
N TYR A 89 11.87 13.90 11.75
CA TYR A 89 12.41 13.06 10.68
C TYR A 89 11.30 12.58 9.73
N PHE A 90 10.22 12.00 10.26
CA PHE A 90 9.11 11.54 9.41
C PHE A 90 8.43 12.68 8.65
N SER A 91 8.32 13.86 9.27
CA SER A 91 7.75 15.05 8.63
C SER A 91 8.55 15.54 7.42
N VAL A 92 9.86 15.28 7.39
CA VAL A 92 10.75 15.61 6.27
C VAL A 92 10.85 14.46 5.27
N VAL A 93 10.91 13.22 5.72
CA VAL A 93 11.14 12.05 4.86
C VAL A 93 9.88 11.55 4.17
N GLN A 94 8.72 11.54 4.84
CA GLN A 94 7.47 11.12 4.20
C GLN A 94 7.13 11.90 2.92
N PRO A 95 7.21 13.24 2.87
CA PRO A 95 6.89 13.94 1.62
C PRO A 95 7.85 13.60 0.48
N VAL A 96 9.11 13.28 0.77
CA VAL A 96 10.09 12.84 -0.24
C VAL A 96 9.69 11.48 -0.81
N LEU A 97 9.33 10.53 0.06
CA LEU A 97 8.86 9.21 -0.35
C LEU A 97 7.53 9.27 -1.11
N ASP A 98 6.61 10.14 -0.70
CA ASP A 98 5.32 10.35 -1.38
C ASP A 98 5.52 10.89 -2.80
N LEU A 99 6.45 11.85 -2.98
CA LEU A 99 6.80 12.39 -4.29
C LEU A 99 7.46 11.34 -5.19
N LEU A 100 8.40 10.55 -4.65
CA LEU A 100 9.03 9.47 -5.40
C LEU A 100 8.00 8.40 -5.82
N GLU A 101 7.07 8.02 -4.92
CA GLU A 101 5.98 7.09 -5.26
C GLU A 101 5.08 7.66 -6.37
N ALA A 102 4.75 8.94 -6.30
CA ALA A 102 3.95 9.62 -7.32
C ALA A 102 4.66 9.63 -8.67
N GLU A 103 5.97 9.92 -8.70
CA GLU A 103 6.78 9.91 -9.92
C GLU A 103 6.84 8.52 -10.54
N ILE A 104 7.14 7.50 -9.73
CA ILE A 104 7.15 6.11 -10.17
C ILE A 104 5.80 5.73 -10.73
N ARG A 105 4.69 6.05 -10.06
CA ARG A 105 3.33 5.74 -10.56
C ARG A 105 2.99 6.49 -11.84
N PHE A 106 3.51 7.70 -12.02
CA PHE A 106 3.30 8.48 -13.24
C PHE A 106 4.02 7.85 -14.44
N HIS A 107 5.23 7.33 -14.23
CA HIS A 107 6.03 6.68 -15.27
C HIS A 107 5.80 5.16 -15.42
N TYR A 108 5.12 4.53 -14.45
CA TYR A 108 4.90 3.09 -14.43
C TYR A 108 4.06 2.62 -15.61
N HIS A 109 4.61 1.70 -16.41
CA HIS A 109 3.86 0.98 -17.44
C HIS A 109 4.17 -0.52 -17.42
N ALA A 110 3.23 -1.35 -17.85
CA ALA A 110 3.30 -2.81 -17.71
C ALA A 110 4.42 -3.49 -18.52
N ALA A 111 5.15 -2.75 -19.35
CA ALA A 111 6.28 -3.26 -20.14
C ALA A 111 7.64 -2.64 -19.71
N LEU A 112 7.67 -1.91 -18.58
CA LEU A 112 8.87 -1.25 -18.10
C LEU A 112 9.85 -2.29 -17.55
N SER A 113 11.09 -2.22 -18.03
CA SER A 113 12.20 -3.07 -17.58
C SER A 113 12.73 -2.63 -16.22
N ARG A 114 13.49 -3.48 -15.54
CA ARG A 114 14.11 -3.10 -14.27
C ARG A 114 15.09 -1.94 -14.47
N ASP A 115 15.90 -2.00 -15.52
CA ASP A 115 16.90 -0.96 -15.82
C ASP A 115 16.25 0.39 -16.14
N GLU A 116 15.12 0.41 -16.86
CA GLU A 116 14.37 1.65 -17.09
C GLU A 116 13.80 2.21 -15.78
N MET A 117 13.30 1.35 -14.89
CA MET A 117 12.78 1.79 -13.59
C MET A 117 13.90 2.36 -12.71
N LYS A 118 15.05 1.68 -12.69
CA LYS A 118 16.25 2.17 -12.02
C LYS A 118 16.64 3.54 -12.57
N ALA A 119 16.69 3.70 -13.89
CA ALA A 119 17.04 4.98 -14.51
C ALA A 119 16.07 6.11 -14.12
N ILE A 120 14.76 5.84 -14.07
CA ILE A 120 13.76 6.83 -13.62
C ILE A 120 14.00 7.23 -12.15
N ILE A 121 14.20 6.23 -11.28
CA ILE A 121 14.45 6.46 -9.85
C ILE A 121 15.76 7.24 -9.65
N CYS A 122 16.86 6.81 -10.30
CA CYS A 122 18.14 7.52 -10.26
C CYS A 122 17.99 8.96 -10.75
N GLU A 123 17.43 9.17 -11.95
CA GLU A 123 17.31 10.51 -12.55
C GLU A 123 16.50 11.46 -11.66
N TRP A 124 15.44 10.95 -11.04
CA TRP A 124 14.65 11.73 -10.09
C TRP A 124 15.45 12.06 -8.82
N ILE A 125 16.13 11.07 -8.22
CA ILE A 125 16.94 11.26 -7.01
C ILE A 125 18.08 12.26 -7.28
N ASP A 126 18.88 12.04 -8.32
CA ASP A 126 19.95 12.95 -8.76
C ASP A 126 19.42 14.35 -9.04
N GLY A 127 18.24 14.45 -9.67
CA GLY A 127 17.55 15.70 -9.93
C GLY A 127 17.21 16.48 -8.66
N GLU A 128 16.69 15.81 -7.63
CA GLU A 128 16.40 16.43 -6.34
C GLU A 128 17.67 16.75 -5.55
N ILE A 129 18.68 15.87 -5.56
CA ILE A 129 19.99 16.14 -4.96
C ILE A 129 20.60 17.42 -5.56
N CYS A 130 20.58 17.56 -6.89
CA CYS A 130 21.09 18.75 -7.57
C CYS A 130 20.29 20.02 -7.26
N ARG A 131 19.01 19.92 -6.88
CA ARG A 131 18.21 21.07 -6.44
C ARG A 131 18.49 21.48 -4.99
N LEU A 132 19.01 20.56 -4.18
CA LEU A 132 19.27 20.77 -2.76
C LEU A 132 20.68 21.29 -2.47
N GLN A 133 21.62 21.05 -3.38
CA GLN A 133 22.98 21.60 -3.36
C GLN A 133 23.05 23.00 -3.98
#